data_AF-A0A2M8CEP6-F1
#
_entry.id   AF-A0A2M8CEP6-F1
#
_cell.length_a   1.000
_cell.length_b   1.000
_cell.length_c   1.000
_cell.angle_alpha   90.00
_cell.angle_beta   90.00
_cell.angle_gamma   90.00
#
_symmetry.space_group_name_H-M   'P 1'
#
loop_
_entity.id
_entity.type
_entity.pdbx_description
1 polymer ?
#
loop_
_entity_poly.entity_id
_entity_poly.type
_entity_poly.pdbx_seq_one_letter_code
_entity_poly.pdbx_strand_id
1 'polypeptide(L)'
;MGKNKKVTNKWFRNLRAKYRFVILNDSTFEERFTFKLNRLNVMISLFSLGIIFITLTFFLIANTPIKQLIPGYPDVDQKKELYRLNVMADSLLSEIEIRNKYFESFKAILNNKVI
;
A
#
# COMPACT_ATOMS: atom_id res chain seq x y z
N MET A 1 24.15 56.37 9.95
CA MET A 1 24.31 54.91 10.18
C MET A 1 22.99 54.32 10.64
N GLY A 2 22.46 53.35 9.90
CA GLY A 2 21.05 52.92 9.94
C GLY A 2 20.62 52.23 11.23
N LYS A 3 19.42 52.61 11.71
CA LYS A 3 18.72 51.91 12.80
C LYS A 3 18.24 50.55 12.29
N ASN A 4 19.00 49.51 12.63
CA ASN A 4 18.66 48.13 12.33
C ASN A 4 17.42 47.74 13.14
N LYS A 5 16.23 47.86 12.53
CA LYS A 5 14.97 47.43 13.15
C LYS A 5 15.06 45.93 13.36
N LYS A 6 15.21 45.48 14.61
CA LYS A 6 15.04 44.08 15.00
C LYS A 6 13.60 43.67 14.70
N VAL A 7 13.35 43.18 13.49
CA VAL A 7 12.10 42.53 13.09
C VAL A 7 12.12 41.11 13.69
N THR A 8 12.15 41.01 15.01
CA THR A 8 12.11 39.71 15.69
C THR A 8 10.69 39.44 16.17
N ASN A 9 10.06 38.47 15.51
CA ASN A 9 9.33 37.41 16.19
C ASN A 9 7.92 37.72 16.74
N LYS A 10 7.19 38.68 16.17
CA LYS A 10 5.75 38.87 16.51
C LYS A 10 4.92 37.59 16.27
N TRP A 11 5.28 36.80 15.25
CA TRP A 11 4.63 35.53 14.92
C TRP A 11 4.90 34.43 15.98
N PHE A 12 6.15 34.27 16.42
CA PHE A 12 6.51 33.34 17.50
C PHE A 12 5.85 33.68 18.84
N ARG A 13 5.64 34.97 19.14
CA ARG A 13 4.92 35.39 20.35
C ARG A 13 3.45 34.98 20.32
N ASN A 14 2.80 35.09 19.15
CA ASN A 14 1.41 34.68 18.97
C ASN A 14 1.24 33.15 18.99
N LEU A 15 2.26 32.39 18.58
CA LEU A 15 2.27 30.92 18.65
C LEU A 15 2.36 30.37 20.07
N ARG A 16 2.91 31.15 21.03
CA ARG A 16 2.99 30.79 22.46
C ARG A 16 1.84 31.36 23.31
N ALA A 17 0.88 32.06 22.69
CA ALA A 17 -0.27 32.58 23.40
C ALA A 17 -1.11 31.40 23.95
N LYS A 18 -1.28 31.39 25.28
CA LYS A 18 -2.02 30.35 25.99
C LYS A 18 -3.51 30.70 25.95
N TYR A 19 -4.31 29.91 25.24
CA TYR A 19 -5.76 30.02 25.26
C TYR A 19 -6.32 29.01 26.26
N ARG A 20 -7.36 29.38 27.00
CA ARG A 20 -8.08 28.47 27.90
C ARG A 20 -9.46 28.28 27.32
N PHE A 21 -9.79 27.04 26.97
CA PHE A 21 -11.14 26.64 26.65
C PHE A 21 -11.77 26.10 27.93
N VAL A 22 -12.84 26.74 28.38
CA VAL A 22 -13.55 26.41 29.61
C VAL A 22 -14.97 26.05 29.22
N ILE A 23 -15.42 24.86 29.60
CA ILE A 23 -16.83 24.45 29.49
C ILE A 23 -17.44 24.60 30.88
N LEU A 24 -18.36 25.56 31.00
CA LEU A 24 -19.14 25.84 32.21
C LEU A 24 -20.51 25.19 32.08
N ASN A 25 -21.05 24.65 33.17
CA ASN A 25 -22.45 24.25 33.22
C ASN A 25 -23.31 25.51 33.40
N ASP A 26 -24.25 25.75 32.48
CA ASP A 26 -25.08 26.96 32.46
C ASP A 26 -25.98 27.11 33.70
N SER A 27 -26.36 25.99 34.32
CA SER A 27 -27.30 25.97 35.47
C SER A 27 -26.62 26.08 36.82
N THR A 28 -25.39 25.57 36.97
CA THR A 28 -24.67 25.57 38.26
C THR A 28 -23.40 26.41 38.25
N PHE A 29 -23.01 26.97 37.10
CA PHE A 29 -21.75 27.69 36.87
C PHE A 29 -20.49 26.89 37.27
N GLU A 30 -20.60 25.59 37.51
CA GLU A 30 -19.46 24.74 37.82
C GLU A 30 -18.62 24.52 36.56
N GLU A 31 -17.31 24.78 36.65
CA GLU A 31 -16.35 24.41 35.61
C GLU A 31 -16.25 22.88 35.54
N ARG A 32 -16.82 22.28 34.48
CA ARG A 32 -16.79 20.81 34.30
C ARG A 32 -15.53 20.36 33.56
N PHE A 33 -14.96 21.19 32.70
CA PHE A 33 -13.79 20.85 31.89
C PHE A 33 -12.98 22.08 31.52
N THR A 34 -11.71 22.14 31.95
CA THR A 34 -10.79 23.26 31.66
C THR A 34 -9.58 22.74 30.87
N PHE A 35 -9.54 23.03 29.57
CA PHE A 35 -8.45 22.63 28.68
C PHE A 35 -7.60 23.85 28.28
N LYS A 36 -6.30 23.81 28.59
CA LYS A 36 -5.33 24.83 28.14
C LYS A 36 -4.89 24.51 26.72
N LEU A 37 -5.52 25.14 25.72
CA LEU A 37 -5.15 25.02 24.32
C LEU A 37 -4.02 25.99 23.99
N ASN A 38 -2.83 25.45 23.74
CA ASN A 38 -1.75 26.19 23.08
C ASN A 38 -1.80 25.88 21.58
N ARG A 39 -1.72 26.89 20.70
CA ARG A 39 -1.75 26.69 19.24
C ARG A 39 -0.69 25.68 18.78
N LEU A 40 0.46 25.69 19.44
CA LEU A 40 1.54 24.73 19.21
C LEU A 40 1.15 23.29 19.60
N ASN A 41 0.53 23.08 20.77
CA ASN A 41 0.11 21.76 21.22
C ASN A 41 -1.01 21.18 20.34
N VAL A 42 -1.93 22.03 19.88
CA VAL A 42 -2.98 21.64 18.94
C VAL A 42 -2.38 21.18 17.60
N MET A 43 -1.40 21.92 17.06
CA MET A 43 -0.66 21.47 15.88
C MET A 43 0.02 20.12 16.11
N ILE A 44 0.77 19.98 17.20
CA ILE A 44 1.49 18.73 17.51
C ILE A 44 0.53 17.55 17.67
N SER A 45 -0.61 17.75 18.34
CA SER A 45 -1.65 16.72 18.49
C SER A 45 -2.30 16.34 17.15
N LEU A 46 -2.46 17.29 16.23
CA LEU A 46 -2.99 17.02 14.91
C LEU A 46 -2.00 16.21 14.07
N PHE A 47 -0.70 16.56 14.15
CA PHE A 47 0.36 15.80 13.50
C PHE A 47 0.48 14.39 14.09
N SER A 48 0.41 14.23 15.40
CA SER A 48 0.48 12.90 16.02
C SER A 48 -0.70 12.03 15.61
N LEU A 49 -1.92 12.59 15.58
CA LEU A 49 -3.09 11.89 15.04
C LEU A 49 -2.90 11.50 13.57
N GLY A 50 -2.35 12.40 12.75
CA GLY A 50 -2.03 12.11 11.35
C GLY A 50 -1.06 10.93 11.20
N ILE A 51 0.02 10.91 12.01
CA ILE A 51 0.99 9.80 12.01
C ILE A 51 0.30 8.50 12.42
N ILE A 52 -0.52 8.52 13.47
CA ILE A 52 -1.28 7.34 13.91
C ILE A 52 -2.17 6.81 12.78
N PHE A 53 -2.90 7.68 12.08
CA PHE A 53 -3.73 7.28 10.93
C PHE A 53 -2.91 6.73 9.77
N ILE A 54 -1.74 7.31 9.47
CA ILE A 54 -0.85 6.81 8.41
C ILE A 54 -0.33 5.41 8.79
N THR A 55 0.13 5.21 10.02
CA THR A 55 0.60 3.90 10.48
C THR A 55 -0.52 2.87 10.48
N LEU A 56 -1.72 3.26 10.92
CA LEU A 56 -2.89 2.38 10.93
C LEU A 56 -3.33 2.00 9.52
N THR A 57 -3.40 2.95 8.59
CA THR A 57 -3.75 2.68 7.19
C THR A 57 -2.69 1.83 6.50
N PHE A 58 -1.40 2.09 6.75
CA PHE A 58 -0.31 1.26 6.27
C PHE A 58 -0.44 -0.18 6.77
N PHE A 59 -0.71 -0.38 8.06
CA PHE A 59 -0.91 -1.71 8.62
C PHE A 59 -2.16 -2.38 8.05
N LEU A 60 -3.26 -1.65 7.87
CA LEU A 60 -4.46 -2.17 7.21
C LEU A 60 -4.15 -2.64 5.78
N ILE A 61 -3.45 -1.83 4.98
CA ILE A 61 -3.11 -2.15 3.59
C ILE A 61 -2.10 -3.30 3.53
N ALA A 62 -1.16 -3.39 4.48
CA ALA A 62 -0.21 -4.50 4.54
C ALA A 62 -0.89 -5.84 4.85
N ASN A 63 -1.92 -5.83 5.71
CA ASN A 63 -2.70 -7.01 6.05
C ASN A 63 -3.87 -7.29 5.10
N THR A 64 -4.23 -6.34 4.22
CA THR A 64 -5.30 -6.53 3.23
C THR A 64 -4.68 -6.76 1.87
N PRO A 65 -5.03 -7.84 1.14
CA PRO A 65 -4.50 -8.10 -0.19
C PRO A 65 -5.21 -7.24 -1.26
N ILE A 66 -5.25 -5.91 -1.10
CA ILE A 66 -5.79 -4.98 -2.11
C ILE A 66 -5.02 -5.10 -3.43
N LYS A 67 -3.77 -5.57 -3.38
CA LYS A 67 -2.90 -5.81 -4.54
C LYS A 67 -3.43 -6.92 -5.47
N GLN A 68 -4.27 -7.83 -4.96
CA GLN A 68 -4.89 -8.91 -5.75
C GLN A 68 -6.08 -8.44 -6.58
N LEU A 69 -6.55 -7.20 -6.36
CA LEU A 69 -7.68 -6.64 -7.10
C LEU A 69 -7.28 -5.97 -8.43
N ILE A 70 -5.99 -5.91 -8.78
CA ILE A 70 -5.53 -5.37 -10.06
C ILE A 70 -5.48 -6.53 -11.05
N PRO A 71 -6.44 -6.66 -11.99
CA PRO A 71 -6.34 -7.64 -13.06
C PRO A 71 -5.05 -7.35 -13.86
N GLY A 72 -4.12 -8.30 -13.87
CA GLY A 72 -2.82 -8.19 -14.54
C GLY A 72 -1.60 -8.08 -13.61
N TYR A 73 -1.77 -7.97 -12.28
CA TYR A 73 -0.66 -8.11 -11.35
C TYR A 73 -0.42 -9.60 -11.04
N PRO A 74 0.80 -10.13 -11.20
CA PRO A 74 1.02 -11.54 -11.04
C PRO A 74 0.96 -11.94 -9.57
N ASP A 75 -0.13 -12.60 -9.20
CA ASP A 75 -0.19 -13.35 -7.94
C ASP A 75 0.96 -14.36 -7.93
N VAL A 76 1.65 -14.45 -6.80
CA VAL A 76 2.81 -15.34 -6.62
C VAL A 76 2.39 -16.79 -6.88
N ASP A 77 1.15 -17.13 -6.51
CA ASP A 77 0.54 -18.43 -6.72
C ASP A 77 0.20 -18.68 -8.19
N GLN A 78 -0.36 -17.69 -8.90
CA GLN A 78 -0.69 -17.80 -10.33
C GLN A 78 0.58 -17.95 -11.19
N LYS A 79 1.67 -17.26 -10.84
CA LYS A 79 2.97 -17.45 -11.52
C LYS A 79 3.51 -18.86 -11.37
N LYS A 80 3.38 -19.44 -10.17
CA LYS A 80 3.83 -20.80 -9.90
C LYS A 80 3.00 -21.83 -10.65
N GLU A 81 1.69 -21.62 -10.72
CA GLU A 81 0.78 -22.47 -11.49
C GLU A 81 1.03 -22.37 -12.99
N LEU A 82 1.19 -21.16 -13.53
CA LEU A 82 1.56 -20.93 -14.93
C LEU A 82 2.90 -21.57 -15.28
N TYR A 83 3.90 -21.48 -14.41
CA TYR A 83 5.19 -22.13 -14.64
C TYR A 83 5.04 -23.66 -14.69
N ARG A 84 4.29 -24.24 -13.74
CA ARG A 84 4.02 -25.69 -13.73
C ARG A 84 3.29 -26.14 -14.99
N LEU A 85 2.28 -25.37 -15.42
CA LEU A 85 1.51 -25.67 -16.62
C LEU A 85 2.36 -25.59 -17.88
N ASN A 86 3.23 -24.58 -18.01
CA ASN A 86 4.17 -24.47 -19.12
C ASN A 86 5.13 -25.67 -19.20
N VAL A 87 5.73 -26.06 -18.06
CA VAL A 87 6.62 -27.23 -18.01
C VAL A 87 5.90 -28.52 -18.43
N MET A 88 4.64 -28.69 -18.01
CA MET A 88 3.83 -29.84 -18.40
C MET A 88 3.46 -29.79 -19.90
N ALA A 89 3.13 -28.62 -20.43
CA ALA A 89 2.82 -28.43 -21.84
C ALA A 89 4.03 -28.74 -22.73
N ASP A 90 5.23 -28.26 -22.39
CA ASP A 90 6.47 -28.57 -23.11
C ASP A 90 6.76 -30.07 -23.13
N SER A 91 6.55 -30.75 -21.99
CA SER A 91 6.72 -32.19 -21.89
C SER A 91 5.75 -32.95 -22.79
N LEU A 92 4.48 -32.55 -22.81
CA LEU A 92 3.46 -33.15 -23.69
C LEU A 92 3.75 -32.90 -25.17
N LEU A 93 4.20 -31.69 -25.53
CA LEU A 93 4.56 -31.36 -26.90
C LEU A 93 5.73 -32.21 -27.40
N SER A 94 6.74 -32.43 -26.56
CA SER A 94 7.87 -33.30 -26.88
C SER A 94 7.43 -34.75 -27.12
N GLU A 95 6.54 -35.28 -26.29
CA GLU A 95 6.02 -36.64 -26.46
C GLU A 95 5.19 -36.77 -27.74
N ILE A 96 4.37 -35.77 -28.06
CA ILE A 96 3.59 -35.72 -29.30
C ILE A 96 4.52 -35.70 -30.53
N GLU A 97 5.60 -34.92 -30.50
CA GLU A 97 6.55 -34.88 -31.61
C GLU A 97 7.19 -36.25 -31.87
N ILE A 98 7.61 -36.93 -30.80
CA ILE A 98 8.17 -38.27 -30.88
C ILE A 98 7.14 -39.25 -31.46
N ARG A 99 5.90 -39.23 -30.96
CA ARG A 99 4.81 -40.10 -31.46
C ARG A 99 4.51 -39.82 -32.94
N ASN A 100 4.47 -38.56 -33.35
CA ASN A 100 4.24 -38.18 -34.75
C ASN A 100 5.34 -38.73 -35.67
N LYS A 101 6.62 -38.68 -35.26
CA LYS A 101 7.71 -39.30 -36.03
C LYS A 101 7.52 -40.80 -36.17
N TYR A 102 7.14 -41.50 -35.09
CA TYR A 102 6.83 -42.93 -35.15
C TYR A 102 5.67 -43.24 -36.10
N PHE A 103 4.59 -42.46 -36.06
CA PHE A 103 3.45 -42.63 -36.97
C PHE A 103 3.84 -42.39 -38.44
N GLU A 104 4.65 -41.37 -38.72
CA GLU A 104 5.14 -41.11 -40.08
C GLU A 104 6.06 -42.22 -40.59
N SER A 105 6.98 -42.73 -39.76
CA SER A 105 7.81 -43.88 -40.13
C SER A 105 6.96 -45.14 -40.36
N PHE A 106 5.96 -45.40 -39.51
CA PHE A 106 5.05 -46.53 -39.69
C PHE A 106 4.25 -46.42 -41.00
N LYS A 107 3.75 -45.22 -41.31
CA LYS A 107 3.04 -44.92 -42.55
C LYS A 107 3.94 -45.03 -43.78
N ALA A 108 5.22 -44.66 -43.69
CA ALA A 108 6.18 -44.81 -44.78
C ALA A 108 6.45 -46.29 -45.11
N ILE A 109 6.63 -47.13 -44.08
CA ILE A 109 6.79 -48.58 -44.21
C ILE A 109 5.54 -49.20 -44.85
N LEU A 110 4.34 -48.84 -44.36
CA LEU A 110 3.08 -49.38 -44.88
C LEU A 110 2.83 -49.03 -46.35
N ASN A 111 3.30 -47.86 -46.79
CA ASN A 111 3.19 -47.40 -48.17
C ASN A 111 4.35 -47.86 -49.07
N ASN A 112 5.20 -48.78 -48.58
CA ASN A 112 6.38 -49.30 -49.28
C ASN A 112 7.33 -48.20 -49.80
N LYS A 113 7.35 -47.05 -49.12
CA LYS A 113 8.25 -45.95 -49.43
C LYS A 113 9.51 -46.17 -48.59
N VAL A 114 10.55 -46.70 -49.24
CA VAL A 114 11.88 -46.83 -48.62
C VAL A 114 12.34 -45.42 -48.21
N ILE A 115 12.79 -45.32 -46.96
CA ILE A 115 13.23 -44.11 -46.26
C ILE A 115 14.32 -43.40 -47.05
#